data_AF-E8JP60-F1
#
_entry.id   AF-E8JP60-F1
#
_cell.length_a   1.000
_cell.length_b   1.000
_cell.length_c   1.000
_cell.angle_alpha   90.00
_cell.angle_beta   90.00
_cell.angle_gamma   90.00
#
_symmetry.space_group_name_H-M   'P 1'
#
loop_
_entity.id
_entity.type
_entity.pdbx_description
1 polymer ?
#
loop_
_entity_poly.entity_id
_entity_poly.type
_entity_poly.pdbx_seq_one_letter_code
_entity_poly.pdbx_strand_id
1 'polypeptide(L)'
;MQNFGLSMLYFWISYIIVTVIGILHTVFNIYVLKMKPMDENGMGEGYEKTKPWHPLYNIVLFSLFGWLYMKHLSIPSFAESLITGAIWACICIVFDVFGWVIIKHPWSLSFKEFYIDYQPWITLIYVAIFAGPVIGYLITMV
;
A
#
# COMPACT_ATOMS: atom_id res chain seq x y z
N MET A 1 -6.63 -19.61 -7.94
CA MET A 1 -6.84 -18.21 -8.33
C MET A 1 -7.11 -18.11 -9.81
N GLN A 2 -8.24 -17.52 -10.22
CA GLN A 2 -8.61 -17.25 -11.61
C GLN A 2 -7.81 -16.06 -12.15
N ASN A 3 -7.35 -16.11 -13.41
CA ASN A 3 -6.68 -15.00 -14.08
C ASN A 3 -5.56 -14.35 -13.25
N PHE A 4 -4.62 -15.16 -12.74
CA PHE A 4 -3.51 -14.69 -11.90
C PHE A 4 -2.69 -13.55 -12.54
N GLY A 5 -2.45 -13.59 -13.86
CA GLY A 5 -1.75 -12.51 -14.56
C GLY A 5 -2.47 -11.16 -14.47
N LEU A 6 -3.80 -11.16 -14.56
CA LEU A 6 -4.62 -9.96 -14.41
C LEU A 6 -4.61 -9.46 -12.95
N SER A 7 -4.66 -10.39 -11.99
CA SER A 7 -4.49 -10.07 -10.56
C SER A 7 -3.18 -9.34 -10.30
N MET A 8 -2.06 -9.86 -10.84
CA MET A 8 -0.75 -9.23 -10.69
C MET A 8 -0.66 -7.89 -11.40
N LEU A 9 -1.28 -7.74 -12.57
CA LEU A 9 -1.34 -6.46 -13.26
C LEU A 9 -2.01 -5.39 -12.39
N TYR A 10 -3.20 -5.69 -11.84
CA TYR A 10 -3.91 -4.74 -10.97
C TYR A 10 -3.20 -4.49 -9.65
N PHE A 11 -2.58 -5.52 -9.05
CA PHE A 11 -1.72 -5.36 -7.87
C PHE A 11 -0.61 -4.33 -8.11
N TRP A 12 0.20 -4.52 -9.17
CA TRP A 12 1.34 -3.66 -9.44
C TRP A 12 0.93 -2.24 -9.80
N ILE A 13 -0.15 -2.07 -10.57
CA ILE A 13 -0.69 -0.74 -10.86
C ILE A 13 -1.12 -0.05 -9.56
N SER A 14 -1.89 -0.74 -8.70
CA SER A 14 -2.32 -0.18 -7.41
C SER A 14 -1.13 0.20 -6.55
N TYR A 15 -0.15 -0.71 -6.39
CA TYR A 15 1.06 -0.52 -5.60
C TYR A 15 1.87 0.70 -6.06
N ILE A 16 2.08 0.84 -7.38
CA ILE A 16 2.81 1.98 -7.95
C ILE A 16 2.06 3.28 -7.68
N ILE A 17 0.74 3.31 -7.91
CA ILE A 17 -0.07 4.52 -7.71
C ILE A 17 -0.07 4.95 -6.23
N VAL A 18 -0.32 4.04 -5.28
CA VAL A 18 -0.30 4.41 -3.84
C VAL A 18 1.06 4.93 -3.41
N THR A 19 2.13 4.33 -3.94
CA THR A 19 3.51 4.73 -3.64
C THR A 19 3.79 6.13 -4.17
N VAL A 20 3.44 6.40 -5.42
CA VAL A 20 3.61 7.72 -6.03
C VAL A 20 2.81 8.78 -5.27
N ILE A 21 1.56 8.49 -4.88
CA ILE A 21 0.75 9.42 -4.08
C ILE A 21 1.42 9.72 -2.73
N GLY A 22 1.92 8.71 -2.01
CA GLY A 22 2.61 8.91 -0.73
C GLY A 22 3.89 9.75 -0.88
N ILE A 23 4.68 9.49 -1.92
CA ILE A 23 5.88 10.29 -2.24
C ILE A 23 5.48 11.74 -2.55
N LEU A 24 4.51 11.96 -3.45
CA LEU A 24 4.06 13.30 -3.84
C LEU A 24 3.49 14.08 -2.65
N HIS A 25 2.74 13.43 -1.76
CA HIS A 25 2.24 14.07 -0.55
C HIS A 25 3.38 14.45 0.39
N THR A 26 4.37 13.59 0.59
CA THR A 26 5.55 13.92 1.40
C THR A 26 6.35 15.08 0.79
N VAL A 27 6.54 15.07 -0.53
CA VAL A 27 7.18 16.16 -1.28
C VAL A 27 6.39 17.46 -1.12
N PHE A 28 5.05 17.41 -1.20
CA PHE A 28 4.20 18.58 -0.97
C PHE A 28 4.37 19.13 0.46
N ASN A 29 4.36 18.27 1.47
CA ASN A 29 4.57 18.67 2.87
C ASN A 29 5.92 19.37 3.07
N ILE A 30 6.99 18.86 2.45
CA ILE A 30 8.33 19.44 2.57
C ILE A 30 8.44 20.77 1.80
N TYR A 31 8.10 20.78 0.52
CA TYR A 31 8.40 21.93 -0.34
C TYR A 31 7.35 23.03 -0.31
N VAL A 32 6.08 22.67 -0.13
CA VAL A 32 4.97 23.62 -0.10
C VAL A 32 4.66 24.06 1.33
N LEU A 33 4.50 23.11 2.25
CA LEU A 33 4.19 23.41 3.66
C LEU A 33 5.43 23.70 4.51
N LYS A 34 6.64 23.63 3.92
CA LYS A 34 7.93 23.94 4.58
C LYS A 34 8.23 23.08 5.80
N MET A 35 7.68 21.87 5.86
CA MET A 35 7.98 20.89 6.91
C MET A 35 9.39 20.33 6.73
N LYS A 36 10.01 19.90 7.84
CA LYS A 36 11.36 19.35 7.81
C LYS A 36 11.44 18.02 7.05
N PRO A 37 12.42 17.82 6.14
CA PRO A 37 12.66 16.55 5.48
C PRO A 37 13.29 15.53 6.44
N MET A 38 13.45 14.29 5.96
CA MET A 38 14.24 13.25 6.63
C MET A 38 15.70 13.69 6.78
N ASP A 39 16.31 13.37 7.92
CA ASP A 39 17.73 13.60 8.20
C ASP A 39 18.32 12.48 9.07
N GLU A 40 19.56 12.64 9.50
CA GLU A 40 20.25 11.66 10.35
C GLU A 40 19.61 11.43 11.73
N ASN A 41 18.74 12.36 12.17
CA ASN A 41 18.07 12.31 13.46
C ASN A 41 16.65 11.72 13.38
N GLY A 42 16.15 11.41 12.18
CA GLY A 42 14.93 10.62 12.00
C GLY A 42 14.15 10.91 10.72
N MET A 43 12.89 10.49 10.71
CA MET A 43 12.03 10.50 9.52
C MET A 43 11.55 11.89 9.07
N GLY A 44 11.83 12.94 9.82
CA GLY A 44 11.41 14.30 9.47
C GLY A 44 9.90 14.55 9.61
N GLU A 45 9.54 15.81 9.81
CA GLU A 45 8.14 16.21 10.04
C GLU A 45 7.25 15.93 8.84
N GLY A 46 7.76 16.20 7.62
CA GLY A 46 6.98 16.03 6.39
C GLY A 46 6.51 14.58 6.21
N TYR A 47 7.39 13.61 6.47
CA TYR A 47 7.05 12.19 6.38
C TYR A 47 6.14 11.74 7.51
N GLU A 48 6.44 12.15 8.75
CA GLU A 48 5.64 11.84 9.94
C GLU A 48 4.17 12.26 9.77
N LYS A 49 3.92 13.42 9.16
CA LYS A 49 2.58 13.91 8.85
C LYS A 49 1.93 13.20 7.67
N THR A 50 2.69 12.60 6.77
CA THR A 50 2.16 11.79 5.66
C THR A 50 1.74 10.38 6.13
N LYS A 51 2.48 9.73 7.05
CA LYS A 51 2.24 8.33 7.47
C LYS A 51 0.76 7.99 7.75
N PRO A 52 -0.02 8.80 8.49
CA PRO A 52 -1.43 8.52 8.80
C PRO A 52 -2.33 8.42 7.57
N TRP A 53 -1.93 9.01 6.45
CA TRP A 53 -2.72 9.01 5.22
C TRP A 53 -2.47 7.79 4.35
N HIS A 54 -1.33 7.12 4.50
CA HIS A 54 -0.98 5.97 3.68
C HIS A 54 -2.02 4.84 3.75
N PRO A 55 -2.57 4.46 4.93
CA PRO A 55 -3.65 3.49 4.98
C PRO A 55 -4.88 3.93 4.18
N LEU A 56 -5.24 5.22 4.19
CA LEU A 56 -6.40 5.73 3.47
C LEU A 56 -6.23 5.58 1.95
N TYR A 57 -5.06 5.92 1.42
CA TYR A 57 -4.74 5.73 0.00
C TYR A 57 -4.82 4.26 -0.39
N ASN A 58 -4.29 3.38 0.47
CA ASN A 58 -4.32 1.94 0.24
C ASN A 58 -5.75 1.40 0.30
N ILE A 59 -6.56 1.79 1.28
CA ILE A 59 -7.98 1.37 1.37
C ILE A 59 -8.70 1.73 0.08
N VAL A 60 -8.59 2.98 -0.39
CA VAL A 60 -9.29 3.44 -1.59
C VAL A 60 -8.80 2.68 -2.83
N LEU A 61 -7.48 2.68 -3.07
CA LEU A 61 -6.94 2.14 -4.32
C LEU A 61 -6.98 0.61 -4.36
N PHE A 62 -6.60 -0.09 -3.29
CA PHE A 62 -6.68 -1.55 -3.29
C PHE A 62 -8.11 -2.08 -3.29
N SER A 63 -9.09 -1.34 -2.74
CA SER A 63 -10.51 -1.70 -2.89
C SER A 63 -10.97 -1.49 -4.33
N LEU A 64 -10.59 -0.37 -4.96
CA LEU A 64 -10.92 -0.10 -6.36
C LEU A 64 -10.32 -1.13 -7.31
N PHE A 65 -9.02 -1.41 -7.18
CA PHE A 65 -8.32 -2.39 -8.03
C PHE A 65 -8.73 -3.82 -7.70
N GLY A 66 -9.04 -4.11 -6.43
CA GLY A 66 -9.67 -5.36 -6.01
C GLY A 66 -11.03 -5.56 -6.69
N TRP A 67 -11.87 -4.53 -6.72
CA TRP A 67 -13.16 -4.55 -7.43
C TRP A 67 -12.98 -4.75 -8.93
N LEU A 68 -12.08 -4.00 -9.57
CA LEU A 68 -11.77 -4.17 -10.99
C LEU A 68 -11.37 -5.60 -11.30
N TYR A 69 -10.48 -6.20 -10.50
CA TYR A 69 -10.10 -7.60 -10.68
C TYR A 69 -11.30 -8.55 -10.50
N MET A 70 -12.05 -8.44 -9.40
CA MET A 70 -13.19 -9.32 -9.10
C MET A 70 -14.28 -9.26 -10.18
N LYS A 71 -14.56 -8.07 -10.71
CA LYS A 71 -15.54 -7.85 -11.78
C LYS A 71 -15.19 -8.58 -13.08
N HIS A 72 -13.92 -8.82 -13.35
CA HIS A 72 -13.46 -9.52 -14.57
C HIS A 72 -13.32 -11.03 -14.39
N LEU A 73 -13.64 -11.57 -13.21
CA LEU A 73 -13.71 -13.01 -13.01
C LEU A 73 -15.02 -13.55 -13.58
N SER A 74 -14.98 -14.75 -14.18
CA SER A 74 -16.18 -15.40 -14.70
C SER A 74 -17.12 -15.80 -13.58
N ILE A 75 -16.56 -16.28 -12.46
CA ILE A 75 -17.29 -16.64 -11.25
C ILE A 75 -16.50 -16.12 -10.04
N PRO A 76 -16.72 -14.86 -9.62
CA PRO A 76 -16.08 -14.32 -8.42
C PRO A 76 -16.59 -15.06 -7.17
N SER A 77 -15.72 -15.32 -6.20
CA SER A 77 -16.09 -15.97 -4.94
C SER A 77 -15.38 -15.35 -3.74
N PHE A 78 -15.97 -15.51 -2.55
CA PHE A 78 -15.38 -15.00 -1.32
C PHE A 78 -14.01 -15.63 -1.03
N ALA A 79 -13.87 -16.95 -1.20
CA ALA A 79 -12.61 -17.66 -1.00
C ALA A 79 -11.51 -17.13 -1.95
N GLU A 80 -11.87 -16.88 -3.21
CA GLU A 80 -10.96 -16.30 -4.19
C GLU A 80 -10.50 -14.89 -3.76
N SER A 81 -11.39 -14.08 -3.21
CA SER A 81 -11.04 -12.75 -2.69
C SER A 81 -10.07 -12.77 -1.52
N LEU A 82 -10.24 -13.73 -0.60
CA LEU A 82 -9.31 -13.92 0.53
C LEU A 82 -7.93 -14.36 0.05
N ILE A 83 -7.87 -15.30 -0.91
CA ILE A 83 -6.61 -15.79 -1.48
C ILE A 83 -5.90 -14.64 -2.22
N THR A 84 -6.61 -13.85 -3.01
CA THR A 84 -6.05 -12.68 -3.70
C THR A 84 -5.51 -11.65 -2.72
N GLY A 85 -6.29 -11.31 -1.69
CA GLY A 85 -5.85 -10.40 -0.64
C GLY A 85 -4.59 -10.90 0.07
N ALA A 86 -4.54 -12.19 0.41
CA ALA A 86 -3.38 -12.79 1.06
C ALA A 86 -2.13 -12.73 0.18
N ILE A 87 -2.23 -13.06 -1.11
CA ILE A 87 -1.10 -12.98 -2.04
C ILE A 87 -0.61 -11.53 -2.17
N TRP A 88 -1.53 -10.58 -2.38
CA TRP A 88 -1.19 -9.17 -2.52
C TRP A 88 -0.48 -8.63 -1.27
N ALA A 89 -0.99 -8.92 -0.08
CA ALA A 89 -0.38 -8.49 1.18
C ALA A 89 1.00 -9.11 1.39
N CYS A 90 1.16 -10.43 1.15
CA CYS A 90 2.44 -11.11 1.27
C CYS A 90 3.50 -10.55 0.31
N ILE A 91 3.13 -10.31 -0.96
CA ILE A 91 4.04 -9.70 -1.93
C ILE A 91 4.42 -8.29 -1.47
N CYS A 92 3.44 -7.48 -1.02
CA CYS A 92 3.71 -6.12 -0.56
C CYS A 92 4.67 -6.10 0.63
N ILE A 93 4.46 -6.95 1.64
CA ILE A 93 5.34 -7.06 2.81
C ILE A 93 6.79 -7.32 2.38
N VAL A 94 7.00 -8.26 1.45
CA VAL A 94 8.35 -8.56 0.95
C VAL A 94 8.93 -7.37 0.18
N PHE A 95 8.19 -6.81 -0.76
CA PHE A 95 8.67 -5.71 -1.60
C PHE A 95 8.93 -4.43 -0.81
N ASP A 96 8.13 -4.13 0.20
CA ASP A 96 8.35 -2.96 1.04
C ASP A 96 9.66 -3.05 1.82
N VAL A 97 10.03 -4.25 2.31
CA VAL A 97 11.32 -4.44 2.98
C VAL A 97 12.47 -4.16 2.02
N PHE A 98 12.39 -4.67 0.79
CA PHE A 98 13.40 -4.41 -0.21
C PHE A 98 13.45 -2.93 -0.60
N GLY A 99 12.30 -2.35 -0.89
CA GLY A 99 12.16 -0.99 -1.39
C GLY A 99 12.54 0.06 -0.34
N TRP A 100 12.07 -0.09 0.90
CA TRP A 100 12.19 0.96 1.92
C TRP A 100 13.26 0.69 2.96
N VAL A 101 13.75 -0.54 3.14
CA VAL A 101 14.70 -0.86 4.22
C VAL A 101 16.07 -1.30 3.69
N ILE A 102 16.07 -2.28 2.77
CA ILE A 102 17.32 -2.91 2.29
C ILE A 102 18.00 -2.03 1.24
N ILE A 103 17.29 -1.60 0.19
CA ILE A 103 17.85 -0.77 -0.87
C ILE A 103 17.98 0.66 -0.34
N LYS A 104 19.21 1.20 -0.36
CA LYS A 104 19.48 2.54 0.18
C LYS A 104 19.17 3.62 -0.86
N HIS A 105 18.36 4.58 -0.44
CA HIS A 105 17.97 5.77 -1.18
C HIS A 105 17.63 6.88 -0.17
N PRO A 106 17.41 8.15 -0.58
CA PRO A 106 17.21 9.27 0.34
C PRO A 106 16.04 9.16 1.34
N TRP A 107 15.13 8.20 1.13
CA TRP A 107 13.98 7.92 2.01
C TRP A 107 14.02 6.50 2.60
N SER A 108 15.17 5.82 2.55
CA SER A 108 15.30 4.50 3.14
C SER A 108 15.24 4.58 4.66
N LEU A 109 14.50 3.67 5.27
CA LEU A 109 14.29 3.54 6.70
C LEU A 109 15.18 2.44 7.27
N SER A 110 15.47 2.53 8.57
CA SER A 110 15.95 1.40 9.35
C SER A 110 14.82 0.40 9.63
N PHE A 111 15.19 -0.82 10.04
CA PHE A 111 14.21 -1.82 10.48
C PHE A 111 13.36 -1.32 11.65
N LYS A 112 13.95 -0.57 12.59
CA LYS A 112 13.24 0.01 13.72
C LYS A 112 12.22 1.05 13.24
N GLU A 113 12.63 1.95 12.37
CA GLU A 113 11.74 2.99 11.85
C GLU A 113 10.57 2.38 11.06
N PHE A 114 10.83 1.37 10.25
CA PHE A 114 9.81 0.73 9.42
C PHE A 114 8.84 -0.16 10.22
N TYR A 115 9.33 -0.97 11.16
CA TYR A 115 8.47 -1.95 11.86
C TYR A 115 7.95 -1.50 13.23
N ILE A 116 8.64 -0.58 13.88
CA ILE A 116 8.28 -0.10 15.23
C ILE A 116 7.75 1.32 15.14
N ASP A 117 8.52 2.26 14.62
CA ASP A 117 8.15 3.70 14.66
C ASP A 117 7.08 4.07 13.58
N TYR A 118 6.88 3.21 12.58
CA TYR A 118 5.80 3.35 11.61
C TYR A 118 4.44 2.89 12.18
N GLN A 119 4.42 2.10 13.25
CA GLN A 119 3.16 1.61 13.81
C GLN A 119 2.26 2.77 14.28
N PRO A 120 0.94 2.66 14.13
CA PRO A 120 0.18 1.51 13.62
C PRO A 120 0.04 1.48 12.09
N TRP A 121 0.61 2.45 11.37
CA TRP A 121 0.23 2.75 10.00
C TRP A 121 0.61 1.64 9.03
N ILE A 122 1.76 0.98 9.21
CA ILE A 122 2.22 -0.08 8.31
C ILE A 122 1.31 -1.32 8.41
N THR A 123 0.87 -1.67 9.62
CA THR A 123 -0.10 -2.76 9.81
C THR A 123 -1.43 -2.42 9.15
N LEU A 124 -1.91 -1.17 9.28
CA LEU A 124 -3.15 -0.74 8.63
C LEU A 124 -3.04 -0.77 7.09
N ILE A 125 -1.87 -0.46 6.52
CA ILE A 125 -1.61 -0.61 5.09
C ILE A 125 -1.76 -2.08 4.67
N TYR A 126 -1.13 -3.03 5.37
CA TYR A 126 -1.23 -4.45 5.02
C TYR A 126 -2.64 -5.01 5.18
N VAL A 127 -3.37 -4.58 6.21
CA VAL A 127 -4.79 -4.90 6.37
C VAL A 127 -5.60 -4.34 5.20
N ALA A 128 -5.35 -3.11 4.77
CA ALA A 128 -6.05 -2.50 3.64
C ALA A 128 -5.79 -3.24 2.32
N ILE A 129 -4.54 -3.65 2.07
CA ILE A 129 -4.16 -4.42 0.88
C ILE A 129 -4.84 -5.78 0.88
N PHE A 130 -4.82 -6.48 2.01
CA PHE A 130 -5.51 -7.75 2.18
C PHE A 130 -7.03 -7.61 1.98
N ALA A 131 -7.63 -6.58 2.58
CA ALA A 131 -9.07 -6.34 2.51
C ALA A 131 -9.52 -5.84 1.13
N GLY A 132 -8.65 -5.25 0.32
CA GLY A 132 -8.99 -4.64 -0.97
C GLY A 132 -9.78 -5.58 -1.91
N PRO A 133 -9.27 -6.78 -2.25
CA PRO A 133 -10.01 -7.75 -3.05
C PRO A 133 -11.32 -8.23 -2.39
N VAL A 134 -11.38 -8.31 -1.06
CA VAL A 134 -12.59 -8.70 -0.30
C VAL A 134 -13.66 -7.63 -0.42
N ILE A 135 -13.30 -6.35 -0.19
CA ILE A 135 -14.19 -5.21 -0.39
C ILE A 135 -14.64 -5.16 -1.86
N GLY A 136 -13.71 -5.37 -2.79
CA GLY A 136 -14.00 -5.43 -4.21
C GLY A 136 -15.03 -6.50 -4.57
N TYR A 137 -14.91 -7.69 -4.00
CA TYR A 137 -15.90 -8.77 -4.15
C TYR A 137 -17.27 -8.37 -3.58
N LEU A 138 -17.31 -7.78 -2.38
CA LEU A 138 -18.57 -7.31 -1.78
C LEU A 138 -19.25 -6.25 -2.67
N ILE A 139 -18.49 -5.36 -3.31
CA ILE A 139 -19.04 -4.36 -4.25
C ILE A 139 -19.61 -5.04 -5.51
N THR A 140 -19.02 -6.15 -6.00
CA THR A 140 -19.60 -6.87 -7.16
C THR A 140 -20.94 -7.56 -6.86
N MET A 141 -21.32 -7.68 -5.59
CA MET A 141 -22.59 -8.30 -5.16
C MET A 141 -23.74 -7.30 -5.01
N VAL A 142 -23.46 -6.00 -5.14
CA VAL A 142 -24.44 -4.91 -5.07
C VAL A 142 -24.84 -4.52 -6.49
#